data_AF-A0AAJ2C0A8-F1
#
_entry.id   AF-A0AAJ2C0A8-F1
#
_cell.length_a   1.000
_cell.length_b   1.000
_cell.length_c   1.000
_cell.angle_alpha   90.00
_cell.angle_beta   90.00
_cell.angle_gamma   90.00
#
_symmetry.space_group_name_H-M   'P 1'
#
loop_
_entity.id
_entity.type
_entity.pdbx_description
1 polymer ?
#
loop_
_entity_poly.entity_id
_entity_poly.type
_entity_poly.pdbx_seq_one_letter_code
_entity_poly.pdbx_strand_id
1 'polypeptide(L)'
;MRGREVIGASFDLSGINARLDRLTAAAKKNTRKAAQAGAQVYHDELKARAPMSAQPHKSGKKVYTPGTLRRAIYQAFVEDESNDSQATYRVSWNKSHAFYGKFLEYGTSKMAAKPFLRPGYDAAHPRALSAVREVMRSAVEEELQR
;
A
#
# COMPACT_ATOMS: atom_id res chain seq x y z
N MET A 1 -42.68 31.08 50.76
CA MET A 1 -42.48 30.78 49.33
C MET A 1 -41.12 31.34 48.92
N ARG A 2 -40.18 30.52 48.46
CA ARG A 2 -38.89 30.97 47.89
C ARG A 2 -38.76 30.35 46.50
N GLY A 3 -38.91 31.19 45.47
CA GLY A 3 -38.71 30.78 44.08
C GLY A 3 -37.27 30.37 43.87
N ARG A 4 -37.05 29.12 43.43
CA ARG A 4 -35.76 28.70 42.87
C ARG A 4 -35.78 29.10 41.40
N GLU A 5 -35.36 30.32 41.12
CA GLU A 5 -34.99 30.68 39.75
C GLU A 5 -33.64 30.03 39.46
N VAL A 6 -33.67 28.94 38.70
CA VAL A 6 -32.46 28.24 38.25
C VAL A 6 -32.41 28.34 36.73
N ILE A 7 -31.30 28.87 36.20
CA ILE A 7 -31.03 28.93 34.77
C ILE A 7 -30.07 27.78 34.46
N GLY A 8 -30.48 26.91 33.54
CA GLY A 8 -29.65 25.82 33.01
C GLY A 8 -29.46 25.99 31.51
N ALA A 9 -28.25 25.70 31.02
CA ALA A 9 -27.96 25.61 29.60
C ALA A 9 -27.66 24.14 29.25
N SER A 10 -28.23 23.64 28.16
CA SER A 10 -27.91 22.34 27.58
C SER A 10 -27.17 22.52 26.26
N PHE A 11 -26.20 21.65 25.98
CA PHE A 11 -25.46 21.61 24.73
C PHE A 11 -25.85 20.35 23.95
N ASP A 12 -26.33 20.51 22.72
CA ASP A 12 -26.71 19.38 21.87
C ASP A 12 -25.52 18.91 21.02
N LEU A 13 -25.11 17.65 21.21
CA LEU A 13 -24.02 17.00 20.49
C LEU A 13 -24.47 16.26 19.22
N SER A 14 -25.78 16.20 18.93
CA SER A 14 -26.34 15.41 17.84
C SER A 14 -25.69 15.72 16.48
N GLY A 15 -25.53 17.00 16.16
CA GLY A 15 -24.92 17.46 14.91
C GLY A 15 -23.43 17.12 14.78
N ILE A 16 -22.69 17.10 15.90
CA ILE A 16 -21.28 16.71 15.92
C ILE A 16 -21.16 15.21 15.66
N ASN A 17 -21.96 14.39 16.34
CA ASN A 17 -21.95 12.94 16.15
C ASN A 17 -22.31 12.56 14.72
N ALA A 18 -23.37 13.16 14.15
CA ALA A 18 -23.76 12.92 12.76
C ALA A 18 -22.67 13.31 11.74
N ARG A 19 -21.83 14.31 12.06
CA ARG A 19 -20.69 14.69 11.21
C ARG A 19 -19.52 13.71 11.37
N LEU A 20 -19.21 13.29 12.58
CA LEU A 20 -18.19 12.27 12.86
C LEU A 20 -18.52 10.92 12.21
N ASP A 21 -19.79 10.52 12.19
CA ASP A 21 -20.25 9.31 11.53
C ASP A 21 -20.01 9.37 10.01
N ARG A 22 -20.31 10.51 9.39
CA ARG A 22 -20.04 10.75 7.96
C ARG A 22 -18.56 10.68 7.64
N LEU A 23 -17.72 11.33 8.44
CA LEU A 23 -16.27 11.27 8.28
C LEU A 23 -15.73 9.84 8.42
N THR A 24 -16.24 9.09 9.39
CA THR A 24 -15.86 7.69 9.61
C THR A 24 -16.26 6.81 8.42
N ALA A 25 -17.47 6.99 7.89
CA ALA A 25 -17.95 6.25 6.72
C ALA A 25 -17.10 6.54 5.46
N ALA A 26 -16.74 7.80 5.24
CA ALA A 26 -15.89 8.16 4.12
C ALA A 26 -14.44 7.68 4.26
N ALA A 27 -13.88 7.71 5.48
CA ALA A 27 -12.59 7.12 5.75
C ALA A 27 -12.59 5.62 5.41
N LYS A 28 -13.58 4.85 5.90
CA LYS A 28 -13.76 3.42 5.58
C LYS A 28 -13.86 3.17 4.08
N LYS A 29 -14.68 3.96 3.38
CA LYS A 29 -14.86 3.86 1.91
C LYS A 29 -13.56 4.10 1.14
N ASN A 30 -12.66 4.93 1.65
CA ASN A 30 -11.40 5.28 0.99
C ASN A 30 -10.20 4.46 1.47
N THR A 31 -10.33 3.64 2.53
CA THR A 31 -9.27 2.75 3.03
C THR A 31 -8.63 1.93 1.91
N ARG A 32 -9.43 1.31 1.03
CA ARG A 32 -8.92 0.49 -0.08
C ARG A 32 -8.12 1.32 -1.09
N LYS A 33 -8.61 2.51 -1.44
CA LYS A 33 -7.91 3.41 -2.37
C LYS A 33 -6.59 3.90 -1.77
N ALA A 34 -6.59 4.24 -0.48
CA ALA A 34 -5.40 4.69 0.22
C ALA A 34 -4.33 3.58 0.28
N ALA A 35 -4.72 2.36 0.65
CA ALA A 35 -3.83 1.21 0.65
C ALA A 35 -3.27 0.91 -0.74
N GLN A 36 -4.09 1.00 -1.79
CA GLN A 36 -3.65 0.84 -3.17
C GLN A 36 -2.61 1.89 -3.58
N ALA A 37 -2.78 3.15 -3.18
CA ALA A 37 -1.81 4.21 -3.47
C ALA A 37 -0.45 3.92 -2.84
N GLY A 38 -0.42 3.47 -1.58
CA GLY A 38 0.82 3.01 -0.93
C GLY A 38 1.44 1.80 -1.64
N ALA A 39 0.62 0.82 -2.02
CA ALA A 39 1.07 -0.37 -2.74
C ALA A 39 1.69 -0.03 -4.11
N GLN A 40 1.13 0.94 -4.82
CA GLN A 40 1.65 1.40 -6.10
C GLN A 40 3.08 1.95 -5.97
N VAL A 41 3.36 2.73 -4.92
CA VAL A 41 4.71 3.25 -4.66
C VAL A 41 5.71 2.10 -4.45
N TYR A 42 5.34 1.08 -3.68
CA TYR A 42 6.20 -0.11 -3.52
C TYR A 42 6.39 -0.85 -4.84
N HIS A 43 5.32 -1.05 -5.60
CA HIS A 43 5.38 -1.77 -6.87
C HIS A 43 6.35 -1.09 -7.85
N ASP A 44 6.28 0.24 -7.95
CA ASP A 44 7.12 1.00 -8.88
C ASP A 44 8.58 1.01 -8.43
N GLU A 45 8.85 1.14 -7.12
CA GLU A 45 10.21 1.06 -6.57
C GLU A 45 10.82 -0.33 -6.80
N LEU A 46 10.06 -1.40 -6.52
CA LEU A 46 10.50 -2.77 -6.73
C LEU A 46 10.76 -3.08 -8.21
N LYS A 47 9.91 -2.55 -9.10
CA LYS A 47 10.15 -2.64 -10.55
C LYS A 47 11.41 -1.92 -10.99
N ALA A 48 11.73 -0.76 -10.39
CA ALA A 48 12.92 0.00 -10.72
C ALA A 48 14.20 -0.71 -10.23
N ARG A 49 14.15 -1.35 -9.06
CA ARG A 49 15.29 -2.06 -8.46
C ARG A 49 15.48 -3.48 -8.94
N ALA A 50 14.45 -4.10 -9.53
CA ALA A 50 14.51 -5.47 -10.01
C ALA A 50 15.72 -5.69 -10.95
N PRO A 51 16.67 -6.57 -10.60
CA PRO A 51 17.87 -6.78 -11.40
C PRO A 51 17.54 -7.25 -12.82
N MET A 52 18.28 -6.71 -13.80
CA MET A 52 18.15 -7.07 -15.21
C MET A 52 19.51 -7.48 -15.77
N SER A 53 19.54 -8.56 -16.57
CA SER A 53 20.73 -8.93 -17.35
C SER A 53 20.96 -7.90 -18.46
N ALA A 54 22.22 -7.53 -18.70
CA ALA A 54 22.57 -6.62 -19.80
C ALA A 54 22.28 -7.22 -21.18
N GLN A 55 22.43 -8.55 -21.32
CA GLN A 55 22.18 -9.26 -22.57
C GLN A 55 21.28 -10.48 -22.34
N PRO A 56 20.55 -10.93 -23.39
CA PRO A 56 19.89 -12.22 -23.38
C PRO A 56 20.91 -13.34 -23.15
N HIS A 57 20.53 -14.33 -22.35
CA HIS A 57 21.38 -15.50 -22.13
C HIS A 57 20.62 -16.78 -22.49
N LYS A 58 21.35 -17.77 -23.00
CA LYS A 58 20.82 -19.10 -23.31
C LYS A 58 21.12 -20.03 -22.14
N SER A 59 20.11 -20.79 -21.73
CA SER A 59 20.31 -21.98 -20.89
C SER A 59 19.64 -23.15 -21.60
N GLY A 60 20.46 -24.06 -22.13
CA GLY A 60 20.02 -25.12 -23.04
C GLY A 60 19.39 -24.54 -24.32
N LYS A 61 18.22 -25.05 -24.70
CA LYS A 61 17.46 -24.57 -25.87
C LYS A 61 16.67 -23.27 -25.62
N LYS A 62 16.57 -22.81 -24.37
CA LYS A 62 15.73 -21.66 -24.00
C LYS A 62 16.54 -20.37 -23.93
N VAL A 63 16.07 -19.35 -24.64
CA VAL A 63 16.60 -17.98 -24.57
C VAL A 63 15.85 -17.22 -23.49
N TYR A 64 16.59 -16.61 -22.56
CA TYR A 64 16.04 -15.77 -21.51
C TYR A 64 16.30 -14.31 -21.84
N THR A 65 15.23 -13.60 -22.21
CA THR A 65 15.29 -12.15 -22.45
C THR A 65 15.38 -11.40 -21.12
N PRO A 66 16.16 -10.32 -21.04
CA PRO A 66 16.19 -9.44 -19.87
C PRO A 66 14.81 -8.94 -19.44
N GLY A 67 14.69 -8.62 -18.15
CA GLY A 67 13.51 -7.95 -17.59
C GLY A 67 12.35 -8.86 -17.19
N THR A 68 12.47 -10.19 -17.29
CA THR A 68 11.40 -11.11 -16.83
C THR A 68 11.07 -10.91 -15.35
N LEU A 69 12.08 -10.73 -14.49
CA LEU A 69 11.86 -10.42 -13.07
C LEU A 69 11.10 -9.10 -12.88
N ARG A 70 11.52 -8.04 -13.57
CA ARG A 70 10.85 -6.73 -13.53
C ARG A 70 9.39 -6.81 -13.96
N ARG A 71 9.08 -7.59 -15.01
CA ARG A 71 7.69 -7.83 -15.45
C ARG A 71 6.89 -8.70 -14.48
N ALA A 72 7.56 -9.53 -13.70
CA ALA A 72 6.93 -10.42 -12.72
C ALA A 72 6.61 -9.72 -11.38
N ILE A 73 7.04 -8.47 -11.17
CA ILE A 73 6.63 -7.69 -9.99
C ILE A 73 5.13 -7.42 -10.10
N TYR A 74 4.39 -7.80 -9.06
CA TYR A 74 2.95 -7.66 -8.96
C TYR A 74 2.56 -6.90 -7.70
N GLN A 75 1.36 -6.33 -7.72
CA GLN A 75 0.61 -5.91 -6.54
C GLN A 75 -0.73 -6.65 -6.54
N ALA A 76 -1.14 -7.21 -5.41
CA ALA A 76 -2.39 -7.94 -5.27
C ALA A 76 -3.10 -7.53 -3.99
N PHE A 77 -4.41 -7.32 -4.07
CA PHE A 77 -5.26 -7.12 -2.90
C PHE A 77 -5.40 -8.46 -2.14
N VAL A 78 -5.24 -8.42 -0.82
CA VAL A 78 -5.32 -9.61 0.04
C VAL A 78 -6.63 -9.54 0.82
N GLU A 79 -7.65 -10.22 0.32
CA GLU A 79 -9.01 -10.18 0.88
C GLU A 79 -9.05 -10.74 2.31
N ASP A 80 -8.38 -11.87 2.56
CA ASP A 80 -8.31 -12.52 3.88
C ASP A 80 -7.62 -11.66 4.96
N GLU A 81 -6.79 -10.69 4.56
CA GLU A 81 -6.10 -9.74 5.45
C GLU A 81 -6.77 -8.34 5.41
N SER A 82 -8.00 -8.24 4.87
CA SER A 82 -8.74 -6.99 4.71
C SER A 82 -10.12 -7.06 5.37
N ASN A 83 -10.62 -5.89 5.78
CA ASN A 83 -11.96 -5.66 6.30
C ASN A 83 -12.41 -4.21 6.03
N ASP A 84 -13.58 -3.81 6.52
CA ASP A 84 -14.14 -2.46 6.29
C ASP A 84 -13.24 -1.30 6.74
N SER A 85 -12.33 -1.55 7.69
CA SER A 85 -11.43 -0.54 8.25
C SER A 85 -9.96 -0.72 7.86
N GLN A 86 -9.64 -1.82 7.18
CA GLN A 86 -8.26 -2.16 6.81
C GLN A 86 -8.21 -2.80 5.44
N ALA A 87 -7.37 -2.27 4.55
CA ALA A 87 -7.13 -2.85 3.24
C ALA A 87 -5.65 -3.22 3.11
N THR A 88 -5.40 -4.46 2.72
CA THR A 88 -4.04 -5.00 2.64
C THR A 88 -3.67 -5.34 1.20
N TYR A 89 -2.47 -4.95 0.81
CA TYR A 89 -1.89 -5.28 -0.50
C TYR A 89 -0.55 -6.00 -0.31
N ARG A 90 -0.35 -7.04 -1.11
CA ARG A 90 0.92 -7.75 -1.23
C ARG A 90 1.64 -7.31 -2.49
N VAL A 91 2.85 -6.81 -2.33
CA VAL A 91 3.72 -6.44 -3.45
C VAL A 91 4.97 -7.32 -3.44
N SER A 92 5.16 -8.10 -4.50
CA SER A 92 6.30 -9.03 -4.60
C SER A 92 6.52 -9.44 -6.05
N TRP A 93 7.35 -10.45 -6.30
CA TRP A 93 7.50 -11.04 -7.62
C TRP A 93 6.74 -12.37 -7.74
N ASN A 94 6.20 -12.63 -8.92
CA ASN A 94 5.55 -13.89 -9.23
C ASN A 94 6.63 -14.98 -9.47
N LYS A 95 6.75 -15.91 -8.52
CA LYS A 95 7.74 -17.01 -8.57
C LYS A 95 7.50 -17.97 -9.74
N SER A 96 6.27 -18.14 -10.21
CA SER A 96 5.97 -19.00 -11.37
C SER A 96 6.53 -18.42 -12.67
N HIS A 97 6.60 -17.09 -12.79
CA HIS A 97 7.20 -16.42 -13.95
C HIS A 97 8.69 -16.09 -13.78
N ALA A 98 9.15 -15.86 -12.54
CA ALA A 98 10.52 -15.50 -12.22
C ALA A 98 11.03 -16.28 -10.99
N PHE A 99 11.12 -17.60 -11.11
CA PHE A 99 11.55 -18.48 -10.01
C PHE A 99 12.94 -18.13 -9.46
N TYR A 100 13.81 -17.61 -10.33
CA TYR A 100 15.18 -17.22 -10.01
C TYR A 100 15.26 -15.94 -9.15
N GLY A 101 14.17 -15.19 -8.98
CA GLY A 101 14.13 -13.99 -8.14
C GLY A 101 14.61 -14.24 -6.71
N LYS A 102 14.35 -15.44 -6.15
CA LYS A 102 14.84 -15.82 -4.81
C LYS A 102 16.36 -15.91 -4.73
N PHE A 103 17.02 -16.34 -5.80
CA PHE A 103 18.48 -16.47 -5.85
C PHE A 103 19.13 -15.10 -5.96
N LEU A 104 18.46 -14.14 -6.62
CA LEU A 104 18.90 -12.76 -6.65
C LEU A 104 18.69 -12.10 -5.29
N GLU A 105 17.55 -12.33 -4.61
CA GLU A 105 17.31 -11.72 -3.30
C GLU A 105 18.27 -12.22 -2.22
N TYR A 106 18.53 -13.53 -2.16
CA TYR A 106 19.27 -14.15 -1.03
C TYR A 106 20.66 -14.68 -1.39
N GLY A 107 21.02 -14.71 -2.68
CA GLY A 107 22.24 -15.34 -3.14
C GLY A 107 22.16 -16.87 -3.17
N THR A 108 23.27 -17.48 -3.55
CA THR A 108 23.50 -18.93 -3.56
C THR A 108 24.95 -19.21 -3.19
N SER A 109 25.33 -20.46 -2.95
CA SER A 109 26.73 -20.85 -2.71
C SER A 109 27.70 -20.43 -3.83
N LYS A 110 27.20 -20.13 -5.03
CA LYS A 110 28.01 -19.77 -6.21
C LYS A 110 27.80 -18.33 -6.68
N MET A 111 26.92 -17.55 -6.05
CA MET A 111 26.56 -16.19 -6.48
C MET A 111 26.16 -15.33 -5.28
N ALA A 112 26.78 -14.15 -5.15
CA ALA A 112 26.41 -13.17 -4.14
C ALA A 112 24.98 -12.63 -4.36
N ALA A 113 24.31 -12.28 -3.25
CA ALA A 113 22.98 -11.69 -3.27
C ALA A 113 22.99 -10.31 -3.94
N LYS A 114 21.91 -10.03 -4.66
CA LYS A 114 21.56 -8.73 -5.26
C LYS A 114 20.15 -8.36 -4.78
N PRO A 115 20.01 -8.05 -3.47
CA PRO A 115 18.70 -7.82 -2.87
C PRO A 115 18.03 -6.59 -3.49
N PHE A 116 16.75 -6.74 -3.80
CA PHE A 116 15.93 -5.69 -4.40
C PHE A 116 14.61 -5.54 -3.68
N LEU A 117 14.11 -6.61 -3.03
CA LEU A 117 12.86 -6.57 -2.31
C LEU A 117 12.99 -5.76 -1.03
N ARG A 118 13.82 -6.22 -0.08
CA ARG A 118 13.95 -5.53 1.21
C ARG A 118 14.45 -4.08 1.06
N PRO A 119 15.52 -3.81 0.29
CA PRO A 119 15.99 -2.44 0.07
C PRO A 119 14.96 -1.55 -0.63
N GLY A 120 14.14 -2.13 -1.51
CA GLY A 120 13.05 -1.40 -2.17
C GLY A 120 11.93 -1.01 -1.20
N TYR A 121 11.53 -1.93 -0.33
CA TYR A 121 10.56 -1.62 0.74
C TYR A 121 11.08 -0.51 1.65
N ASP A 122 12.30 -0.65 2.17
CA ASP A 122 12.88 0.32 3.10
C ASP A 122 12.99 1.72 2.47
N ALA A 123 13.40 1.80 1.20
CA ALA A 123 13.51 3.07 0.47
C ALA A 123 12.15 3.69 0.06
N ALA A 124 11.14 2.87 -0.18
CA ALA A 124 9.80 3.32 -0.58
C ALA A 124 8.90 3.67 0.62
N HIS A 125 9.17 3.13 1.80
CA HIS A 125 8.30 3.23 2.97
C HIS A 125 7.78 4.65 3.28
N PRO A 126 8.63 5.70 3.40
CA PRO A 126 8.13 7.04 3.71
C PRO A 126 7.23 7.61 2.60
N ARG A 127 7.52 7.31 1.33
CA ARG A 127 6.69 7.74 0.19
C ARG A 127 5.37 6.99 0.14
N ALA A 128 5.39 5.68 0.41
CA ALA A 128 4.18 4.87 0.47
C ALA A 128 3.24 5.34 1.59
N LEU A 129 3.77 5.65 2.79
CA LEU A 129 2.99 6.24 3.87
C LEU A 129 2.42 7.61 3.51
N SER A 130 3.20 8.43 2.81
CA SER A 130 2.74 9.74 2.34
C SER A 130 1.61 9.60 1.33
N ALA A 131 1.70 8.67 0.39
CA ALA A 131 0.64 8.38 -0.58
C ALA A 131 -0.66 7.91 0.07
N VAL A 132 -0.57 7.04 1.10
CA VAL A 132 -1.73 6.61 1.89
C VAL A 132 -2.37 7.81 2.60
N ARG A 133 -1.56 8.64 3.28
CA ARG A 133 -2.03 9.82 4.01
C ARG A 133 -2.68 10.85 3.09
N GLU A 134 -2.14 11.03 1.89
CA GLU A 134 -2.68 11.93 0.89
C GLU A 134 -4.11 11.56 0.52
N VAL A 135 -4.33 10.30 0.13
CA VAL A 135 -5.66 9.82 -0.26
C VAL A 135 -6.66 9.93 0.89
N MET A 136 -6.24 9.58 2.11
CA MET A 136 -7.12 9.69 3.29
C MET A 136 -7.43 11.15 3.64
N ARG A 137 -6.44 12.04 3.52
CA ARG A 137 -6.62 13.47 3.78
C ARG A 137 -7.60 14.08 2.77
N SER A 138 -7.39 13.84 1.47
CA SER A 138 -8.30 14.33 0.43
C SER A 138 -9.73 13.82 0.64
N ALA A 139 -9.88 12.54 1.02
CA ALA A 139 -11.20 11.98 1.32
C ALA A 139 -11.91 12.67 2.51
N VAL A 140 -11.17 13.01 3.56
CA VAL A 140 -11.71 13.73 4.72
C VAL A 140 -12.04 15.18 4.34
N GLU A 141 -11.15 15.86 3.60
CA GLU A 141 -11.37 17.22 3.12
C GLU A 141 -12.61 17.32 2.22
N GLU A 142 -12.80 16.37 1.30
CA GLU A 142 -13.99 16.30 0.45
C GLU A 142 -15.29 16.19 1.25
N GLU A 143 -15.33 15.40 2.32
CA GLU A 143 -16.52 15.31 3.18
C GLU A 143 -16.69 16.51 4.13
N LEU A 144 -15.60 17.18 4.51
CA LEU A 144 -15.71 18.40 5.31
C LEU A 144 -16.33 19.57 4.51
N GLN A 145 -16.13 19.57 3.19
CA GLN A 145 -16.67 20.58 2.26
C GLN A 145 -18.13 20.27 1.83
N ARG A 146 -18.67 19.11 2.20
CA ARG A 146 -20.07 18.73 1.97
C ARG A 146 -20.98 19.18 3.12
#